data_AF-A0AAE3EHC3-F1
#
_entry.id   AF-A0AAE3EHC3-F1
#
_cell.length_a   1.000
_cell.length_b   1.000
_cell.length_c   1.000
_cell.angle_alpha   90.00
_cell.angle_beta   90.00
_cell.angle_gamma   90.00
#
_symmetry.space_group_name_H-M   'P 1'
#
loop_
_entity.id
_entity.type
_entity.pdbx_description
1 polymer ?
#
loop_
_entity_poly.entity_id
_entity_poly.type
_entity_poly.pdbx_seq_one_letter_code
_entity_poly.pdbx_strand_id
1 'polypeptide(L)'
;MERVQYIPTAGWLVIGMGLILLFVLVWFRGLKLGAGDKSVSIGDTVDKKLNSLKKELDEKEAARAHDEEIRKSLFRESNIIDDKVKADMRRIVRSLSDDIYRVFTQYVKCEFPAVQVENFIKGELFQRIDENHMREKLSFNEIAGYLADVLHDIQKEYAVFLTATHKTTCGEGYPSWDIISQGISIILYTWANKTRDVICTRTREKIFLYKASRDRFILPEFRKTSVDDPILKNEGYLLSLEGGPV
;
A
#
# COMPACT_ATOMS: atom_id res chain seq x y z
N MET A 1 -55.42 -44.36 48.73
CA MET A 1 -54.76 -44.29 47.41
C MET A 1 -55.42 -43.18 46.62
N GLU A 2 -54.57 -42.28 46.13
CA GLU A 2 -54.89 -41.01 45.50
C GLU A 2 -55.80 -41.17 44.27
N ARG A 3 -56.74 -40.24 44.08
CA ARG A 3 -57.26 -39.93 42.74
C ARG A 3 -56.83 -38.52 42.40
N VAL A 4 -55.61 -38.42 41.86
CA VAL A 4 -55.15 -37.22 41.17
C VAL A 4 -56.08 -37.04 39.96
N GLN A 5 -57.01 -36.08 40.06
CA GLN A 5 -57.86 -35.70 38.94
C GLN A 5 -56.98 -35.12 37.84
N TYR A 6 -56.79 -35.90 36.78
CA TYR A 6 -55.99 -35.50 35.63
C TYR A 6 -56.75 -34.40 34.88
N ILE A 7 -56.23 -33.18 34.90
CA ILE A 7 -56.77 -32.07 34.11
C ILE A 7 -56.63 -32.48 32.63
N PRO A 8 -57.71 -32.49 31.83
CA PRO A 8 -57.64 -32.86 30.42
C PRO A 8 -56.67 -31.93 29.67
N THR A 9 -55.98 -32.45 28.66
CA THR A 9 -54.95 -31.73 27.88
C THR A 9 -55.43 -30.38 27.34
N ALA A 10 -56.70 -30.29 26.97
CA ALA A 10 -57.34 -29.03 26.56
C ALA A 10 -57.40 -27.98 27.70
N GLY A 11 -57.57 -28.41 28.95
CA GLY A 11 -57.58 -27.51 30.12
C GLY A 11 -56.21 -26.87 30.38
N TRP A 12 -55.13 -27.64 30.22
CA TRP A 12 -53.76 -27.11 30.30
C TRP A 12 -53.45 -26.10 29.20
N LEU A 13 -54.01 -26.30 28.01
CA LEU A 13 -53.84 -25.41 26.86
C LEU A 13 -54.50 -24.04 27.11
N VAL A 14 -55.70 -24.03 27.70
CA VAL A 14 -56.40 -22.79 28.08
C VAL A 14 -55.67 -22.06 29.21
N ILE A 15 -55.16 -22.80 30.20
CA ILE A 15 -54.37 -22.21 31.29
C ILE A 15 -53.06 -21.60 30.75
N GLY A 16 -52.37 -22.32 29.86
CA GLY A 16 -51.15 -21.82 29.21
C GLY A 16 -51.42 -20.58 28.35
N MET A 17 -52.49 -20.59 27.55
CA MET A 17 -52.89 -19.44 26.74
C MET A 17 -53.32 -18.25 27.60
N GLY A 18 -54.01 -18.49 28.73
CA GLY A 18 -54.34 -17.47 29.71
C GLY A 18 -53.11 -16.83 30.35
N LEU A 19 -52.12 -17.64 30.72
CA LEU A 19 -50.84 -17.15 31.26
C LEU A 19 -50.02 -16.37 30.24
N ILE A 20 -50.00 -16.79 28.97
CA ILE A 20 -49.33 -16.07 27.88
C ILE A 20 -50.05 -14.74 27.60
N LEU A 21 -51.37 -14.70 27.58
CA LEU A 21 -52.13 -13.46 27.43
C LEU A 21 -51.93 -12.51 28.61
N LEU A 22 -51.88 -13.03 29.84
CA LEU A 22 -51.52 -12.26 31.03
C LEU A 22 -50.10 -11.71 30.92
N PHE A 23 -49.16 -12.53 30.45
CA PHE A 23 -47.76 -12.13 30.23
C PHE A 23 -47.64 -11.04 29.16
N VAL A 24 -48.33 -11.19 28.03
CA VAL A 24 -48.39 -10.19 26.95
C VAL A 24 -49.05 -8.90 27.43
N LEU A 25 -50.15 -8.98 28.18
CA LEU A 25 -50.81 -7.81 28.79
C LEU A 25 -49.90 -7.10 29.79
N VAL A 26 -49.17 -7.84 30.62
CA VAL A 26 -48.18 -7.32 31.57
C VAL A 26 -47.00 -6.66 30.83
N TRP A 27 -46.55 -7.25 29.74
CA TRP A 27 -45.44 -6.75 28.93
C TRP A 27 -45.82 -5.46 28.19
N PHE A 28 -47.02 -5.38 27.60
CA PHE A 28 -47.48 -4.20 26.86
C PHE A 28 -47.99 -3.06 27.75
N ARG A 29 -48.54 -3.34 28.94
CA ARG A 29 -49.02 -2.27 29.86
C ARG A 29 -47.97 -1.78 30.85
N GLY A 30 -46.86 -2.49 31.04
CA GLY A 30 -45.84 -2.16 32.03
C GLY A 30 -46.37 -2.32 33.46
N LEU A 31 -45.92 -3.33 34.19
CA LEU A 31 -46.19 -3.45 35.63
C LEU A 31 -45.57 -2.26 36.36
N LYS A 32 -46.40 -1.32 36.83
CA LYS A 32 -46.04 -0.40 37.92
C LYS A 32 -46.10 -1.18 39.23
N LEU A 33 -45.00 -1.79 39.62
CA LEU A 33 -44.82 -2.30 40.99
C LEU A 33 -44.57 -1.10 41.90
N GLY A 34 -45.63 -0.65 42.58
CA GLY A 34 -45.58 0.41 43.57
C GLY A 34 -45.95 -0.13 44.95
N ALA A 35 -45.01 -0.08 45.89
CA ALA A 35 -45.26 -0.20 47.32
C ALA A 35 -44.93 1.16 47.94
N GLY A 36 -45.95 1.93 48.31
CA GLY A 36 -45.80 3.30 48.80
C GLY A 36 -45.40 4.31 47.71
N ASP A 37 -45.22 5.57 48.10
CA ASP A 37 -45.14 6.81 47.29
C ASP A 37 -43.97 6.89 46.26
N LYS A 38 -43.37 5.75 45.89
CA LYS A 38 -42.33 5.62 44.86
C LYS A 38 -42.65 4.42 43.97
N SER A 39 -43.41 4.65 42.92
CA SER A 39 -43.59 3.66 41.84
C SER A 39 -42.36 3.67 40.92
N VAL A 40 -41.65 2.55 40.81
CA VAL A 40 -40.55 2.38 39.86
C VAL A 40 -41.07 1.58 38.67
N SER A 41 -41.12 2.22 37.49
CA SER A 41 -41.50 1.56 36.26
C SER A 41 -40.29 0.80 35.69
N ILE A 42 -40.46 -0.50 35.41
CA ILE A 42 -39.41 -1.34 34.83
C ILE A 42 -39.14 -0.93 33.35
N GLY A 43 -40.14 -0.37 32.66
CA GLY A 43 -40.02 0.12 31.28
C GLY A 43 -39.03 1.29 31.12
N ASP A 44 -39.06 2.27 32.03
CA ASP A 44 -38.15 3.43 31.96
C ASP A 44 -36.67 3.04 32.09
N THR A 45 -36.37 1.92 32.75
CA THR A 45 -34.99 1.43 32.92
C THR A 45 -34.50 0.71 31.67
N VAL A 46 -35.39 -0.03 30.99
CA VAL A 46 -35.09 -0.68 29.71
C VAL A 46 -34.94 0.36 28.61
N ASP A 47 -35.82 1.36 28.55
CA ASP A 47 -35.73 2.44 27.57
C ASP A 47 -34.47 3.30 27.77
N LYS A 48 -34.07 3.58 29.01
CA LYS A 48 -32.80 4.26 29.29
C LYS A 48 -31.58 3.47 28.82
N LYS A 49 -31.56 2.14 29.04
CA LYS A 49 -30.49 1.26 28.57
C LYS A 49 -30.49 1.12 27.04
N LEU A 50 -31.66 1.04 26.42
CA LEU A 50 -31.78 0.97 24.98
C LEU A 50 -31.32 2.28 24.31
N ASN A 51 -31.66 3.42 24.90
CA ASN A 51 -31.22 4.73 24.42
C ASN A 51 -29.72 4.96 24.63
N SER A 52 -29.13 4.47 25.73
CA SER A 52 -27.67 4.52 25.89
C SER A 52 -26.95 3.64 24.87
N LEU A 53 -27.45 2.43 24.61
CA LEU A 53 -26.89 1.53 23.59
C LEU A 53 -27.02 2.11 22.17
N LYS A 54 -28.15 2.73 21.83
CA LYS A 54 -28.31 3.45 20.55
C LYS A 54 -27.29 4.57 20.43
N LYS A 55 -27.14 5.38 21.48
CA LYS A 55 -26.17 6.48 21.48
C LYS A 55 -24.73 5.99 21.35
N GLU A 56 -24.35 4.92 22.05
CA GLU A 56 -23.03 4.28 21.90
C GLU A 56 -22.81 3.73 20.48
N LEU A 57 -23.85 3.17 19.86
CA LEU A 57 -23.80 2.70 18.49
C LEU A 57 -23.61 3.86 17.50
N ASP A 58 -24.40 4.93 17.65
CA ASP A 58 -24.32 6.14 16.82
C ASP A 58 -22.95 6.82 16.95
N GLU A 59 -22.42 6.94 18.17
CA GLU A 59 -21.08 7.48 18.44
C GLU A 59 -19.98 6.62 17.78
N LYS A 60 -20.12 5.29 17.83
CA LYS A 60 -19.17 4.36 17.18
C LYS A 60 -19.27 4.42 15.67
N GLU A 61 -20.47 4.54 15.10
CA GLU A 61 -20.66 4.70 13.66
C GLU A 61 -20.12 6.03 13.15
N ALA A 62 -20.33 7.12 13.90
CA ALA A 62 -19.75 8.42 13.60
C ALA A 62 -18.21 8.38 13.64
N ALA A 63 -17.62 7.72 14.64
CA ALA A 63 -16.18 7.53 14.72
C ALA A 63 -15.63 6.72 13.53
N ARG A 64 -16.32 5.66 13.11
CA ARG A 64 -15.94 4.89 11.90
C ARG A 64 -16.01 5.73 10.64
N ALA A 65 -17.07 6.53 10.47
CA ALA A 65 -17.23 7.39 9.30
C ALA A 65 -16.10 8.42 9.24
N HIS A 66 -15.76 9.04 10.38
CA HIS A 66 -14.66 9.99 10.50
C HIS A 66 -13.29 9.36 10.13
N ASP A 67 -12.98 8.20 10.72
CA ASP A 67 -11.72 7.50 10.45
C ASP A 67 -11.61 7.03 8.99
N GLU A 68 -12.72 6.64 8.37
CA GLU A 68 -12.77 6.27 6.96
C GLU A 68 -12.48 7.45 6.03
N GLU A 69 -12.94 8.66 6.37
CA GLU A 69 -12.59 9.88 5.63
C GLU A 69 -11.10 10.21 5.76
N ILE A 70 -10.55 10.11 6.98
CA ILE A 70 -9.11 10.31 7.21
C ILE A 70 -8.30 9.29 6.43
N ARG A 71 -8.69 8.01 6.47
CA ARG A 71 -8.04 6.92 5.72
C ARG A 71 -8.00 7.22 4.23
N LYS A 72 -9.10 7.71 3.65
CA LYS A 72 -9.17 8.11 2.24
C LYS A 72 -8.24 9.28 1.93
N SER A 73 -8.20 10.31 2.79
CA SER A 73 -7.27 11.44 2.62
C SER A 73 -5.82 10.98 2.67
N LEU A 74 -5.47 10.21 3.70
CA LEU A 74 -4.13 9.67 3.92
C LEU A 74 -3.69 8.79 2.76
N PHE A 75 -4.59 7.97 2.22
CA PHE A 75 -4.30 7.15 1.03
C PHE A 75 -4.01 8.01 -0.21
N ARG A 76 -4.77 9.09 -0.44
CA ARG A 76 -4.50 10.02 -1.54
C ARG A 76 -3.15 10.71 -1.40
N GLU A 77 -2.83 11.21 -0.21
CA GLU A 77 -1.54 11.85 0.08
C GLU A 77 -0.37 10.87 -0.08
N SER A 78 -0.53 9.63 0.38
CA SER A 78 0.44 8.55 0.15
C SER A 78 0.65 8.26 -1.33
N ASN A 79 -0.41 8.23 -2.14
CA ASN A 79 -0.30 7.97 -3.58
C ASN A 79 0.45 9.10 -4.31
N ILE A 80 0.24 10.36 -3.90
CA ILE A 80 1.00 11.49 -4.42
C ILE A 80 2.51 11.28 -4.20
N ILE A 81 2.90 10.70 -3.06
CA ILE A 81 4.31 10.38 -2.81
C ILE A 81 4.80 9.27 -3.74
N ASP A 82 4.01 8.22 -4.00
CA ASP A 82 4.40 7.18 -4.96
C ASP A 82 4.55 7.72 -6.39
N ASP A 83 3.66 8.62 -6.81
CA ASP A 83 3.75 9.28 -8.11
C ASP A 83 5.03 10.13 -8.22
N LYS A 84 5.39 10.84 -7.13
CA LYS A 84 6.68 11.56 -7.05
C LYS A 84 7.86 10.62 -7.15
N VAL A 85 7.83 9.44 -6.50
CA VAL A 85 8.90 8.43 -6.61
C VAL A 85 9.09 8.07 -8.08
N LYS A 86 8.00 7.72 -8.78
CA LYS A 86 8.07 7.32 -10.19
C LYS A 86 8.58 8.45 -11.09
N ALA A 87 8.13 9.68 -10.85
CA ALA A 87 8.61 10.86 -11.58
C ALA A 87 10.11 11.13 -11.36
N ASP A 88 10.58 11.02 -10.13
CA ASP A 88 11.98 11.22 -9.76
C ASP A 88 12.88 10.12 -10.36
N MET A 89 12.46 8.86 -10.30
CA MET A 89 13.18 7.75 -10.96
C MET A 89 13.31 7.97 -12.47
N ARG A 90 12.23 8.36 -13.14
CA ARG A 90 12.26 8.69 -14.58
C ARG A 90 13.16 9.90 -14.87
N ARG A 91 13.23 10.88 -13.97
CA ARG A 91 14.14 12.03 -14.10
C ARG A 91 15.60 11.58 -14.05
N ILE A 92 15.94 10.62 -13.20
CA ILE A 92 17.29 10.05 -13.14
C ILE A 92 17.67 9.47 -14.51
N VAL A 93 16.81 8.63 -15.11
CA VAL A 93 17.09 8.05 -16.44
C VAL A 93 17.29 9.12 -17.50
N ARG A 94 16.48 10.19 -17.51
CA ARG A 94 16.67 11.31 -18.44
C ARG A 94 18.03 11.98 -18.29
N SER A 95 18.54 12.11 -17.06
CA SER A 95 19.83 12.76 -16.80
C SER A 95 21.06 11.94 -17.22
N LEU A 96 20.90 10.68 -17.63
CA LEU A 96 22.01 9.81 -18.03
C LEU A 96 22.55 10.08 -19.44
N SER A 97 21.98 11.02 -20.21
CA SER A 97 22.42 11.34 -21.60
C SER A 97 23.93 11.55 -21.66
N ASP A 98 24.43 12.46 -20.84
CA ASP A 98 25.83 12.89 -20.88
C ASP A 98 26.76 11.76 -20.44
N ASP A 99 26.35 10.99 -19.44
CA ASP A 99 27.12 9.85 -18.95
C ASP A 99 27.24 8.76 -20.02
N ILE A 100 26.14 8.44 -20.71
CA ILE A 100 26.14 7.50 -21.84
C ILE A 100 27.01 8.04 -22.97
N TYR A 101 26.82 9.30 -23.37
CA TYR A 101 27.57 9.91 -24.47
C TYR A 101 29.08 9.86 -24.22
N ARG A 102 29.54 10.10 -22.99
CA ARG A 102 30.96 10.04 -22.59
C ARG A 102 31.61 8.67 -22.86
N VAL A 103 30.86 7.58 -22.70
CA VAL A 103 31.35 6.22 -23.00
C VAL A 103 31.66 6.06 -24.49
N PHE A 104 30.88 6.72 -25.35
CA PHE A 104 30.98 6.58 -26.80
C PHE A 104 31.71 7.73 -27.50
N THR A 105 32.00 8.85 -26.82
CA THR A 105 32.55 10.08 -27.42
C THR A 105 33.84 9.85 -28.22
N GLN A 106 34.66 8.87 -27.82
CA GLN A 106 35.93 8.56 -28.49
C GLN A 106 35.75 7.77 -29.80
N TYR A 107 34.57 7.22 -30.05
CA TYR A 107 34.28 6.31 -31.15
C TYR A 107 33.25 6.87 -32.15
N VAL A 108 32.56 7.94 -31.77
CA VAL A 108 31.46 8.54 -32.53
C VAL A 108 32.01 9.63 -33.46
N LYS A 109 31.86 9.47 -34.77
CA LYS A 109 32.12 10.52 -35.78
C LYS A 109 30.82 11.15 -36.29
N CYS A 110 29.70 10.43 -36.21
CA CYS A 110 28.34 10.84 -36.54
C CYS A 110 27.44 10.70 -35.32
N GLU A 111 26.64 11.73 -35.04
CA GLU A 111 25.80 11.80 -33.85
C GLU A 111 24.66 10.76 -33.85
N PHE A 112 24.20 10.34 -35.04
CA PHE A 112 23.01 9.49 -35.18
C PHE A 112 23.08 8.15 -34.43
N PRO A 113 24.16 7.35 -34.54
CA PRO A 113 24.17 6.08 -33.85
C PRO A 113 24.51 6.22 -32.35
N ALA A 114 25.09 7.35 -31.92
CA ALA A 114 25.20 7.67 -30.48
C ALA A 114 23.82 7.90 -29.84
N VAL A 115 22.92 8.59 -30.56
CA VAL A 115 21.52 8.76 -30.14
C VAL A 115 20.78 7.43 -30.08
N GLN A 116 21.05 6.51 -31.01
CA GLN A 116 20.44 5.17 -30.96
C GLN A 116 20.88 4.39 -29.72
N VAL A 117 22.17 4.47 -29.38
CA VAL A 117 22.71 3.83 -28.18
C VAL A 117 22.09 4.41 -26.90
N GLU A 118 22.00 5.73 -26.82
CA GLU A 118 21.29 6.39 -25.73
C GLU A 118 19.83 5.91 -25.61
N ASN A 119 19.13 5.83 -26.74
CA ASN A 119 17.71 5.49 -26.76
C ASN A 119 17.43 4.08 -26.25
N PHE A 120 18.17 3.06 -26.68
CA PHE A 120 17.89 1.69 -26.22
C PHE A 120 18.32 1.51 -24.75
N ILE A 121 19.44 2.10 -24.31
CA ILE A 121 19.86 2.04 -22.91
C ILE A 121 18.81 2.69 -22.02
N LYS A 122 18.35 3.89 -22.37
CA LYS A 122 17.31 4.57 -21.58
C LYS A 122 15.97 3.86 -21.69
N GLY A 123 15.63 3.32 -22.85
CA GLY A 123 14.42 2.52 -23.07
C GLY A 123 14.36 1.36 -22.10
N GLU A 124 15.46 0.61 -22.00
CA GLU A 124 15.62 -0.48 -21.05
C GLU A 124 15.38 -0.01 -19.60
N LEU A 125 16.05 1.07 -19.18
CA LEU A 125 15.89 1.59 -17.81
C LEU A 125 14.48 2.13 -17.52
N PHE A 126 13.82 2.75 -18.49
CA PHE A 126 12.43 3.18 -18.33
C PHE A 126 11.49 1.99 -18.18
N GLN A 127 11.67 0.94 -19.00
CA GLN A 127 10.91 -0.29 -18.90
C GLN A 127 11.05 -0.91 -17.51
N ARG A 128 12.28 -1.00 -16.99
CA ARG A 128 12.55 -1.48 -15.63
C ARG A 128 11.80 -0.68 -14.57
N ILE A 129 11.78 0.65 -14.67
CA ILE A 129 11.04 1.50 -13.72
C ILE A 129 9.53 1.26 -13.79
N ASP A 130 9.00 0.96 -14.97
CA ASP A 130 7.56 0.85 -15.19
C ASP A 130 7.00 -0.53 -14.87
N GLU A 131 7.78 -1.58 -15.10
CA GLU A 131 7.31 -2.96 -15.06
C GLU A 131 7.80 -3.72 -13.81
N ASN A 132 8.90 -3.30 -13.19
CA ASN A 132 9.49 -4.04 -12.07
C ASN A 132 9.15 -3.47 -10.70
N HIS A 133 9.18 -4.36 -9.70
CA HIS A 133 9.17 -3.97 -8.28
C HIS A 133 10.54 -3.44 -7.85
N MET A 134 10.83 -2.19 -8.19
CA MET A 134 12.14 -1.55 -7.95
C MET A 134 12.60 -1.59 -6.48
N ARG A 135 11.67 -1.61 -5.51
CA ARG A 135 12.02 -1.74 -4.07
C ARG A 135 12.64 -3.09 -3.74
N GLU A 136 12.20 -4.15 -4.41
CA GLU A 136 12.70 -5.51 -4.22
C GLU A 136 13.98 -5.72 -5.02
N LYS A 137 13.96 -5.32 -6.30
CA LYS A 137 15.09 -5.49 -7.23
C LYS A 137 16.33 -4.69 -6.84
N LEU A 138 16.16 -3.56 -6.15
CA LEU A 138 17.26 -2.76 -5.62
C LEU A 138 17.57 -3.05 -4.15
N SER A 139 16.96 -4.08 -3.56
CA SER A 139 17.35 -4.56 -2.24
C SER A 139 18.77 -5.11 -2.28
N PHE A 140 19.45 -5.08 -1.13
CA PHE A 140 20.84 -5.53 -1.03
C PHE A 140 21.06 -6.95 -1.58
N ASN A 141 20.11 -7.86 -1.36
CA ASN A 141 20.26 -9.25 -1.75
C ASN A 141 20.07 -9.47 -3.26
N GLU A 142 19.34 -8.60 -3.95
CA GLU A 142 18.99 -8.79 -5.36
C GLU A 142 19.78 -7.88 -6.32
N ILE A 143 20.26 -6.74 -5.85
CA ILE A 143 20.79 -5.67 -6.71
C ILE A 143 21.90 -6.13 -7.65
N ALA A 144 22.82 -6.98 -7.18
CA ALA A 144 23.93 -7.46 -7.99
C ALA A 144 23.46 -8.33 -9.16
N GLY A 145 22.57 -9.31 -8.90
CA GLY A 145 22.00 -10.17 -9.94
C GLY A 145 21.12 -9.37 -10.89
N TYR A 146 20.30 -8.48 -10.34
CA TYR A 146 19.42 -7.63 -11.14
C TYR A 146 20.19 -6.72 -12.10
N LEU A 147 21.27 -6.09 -11.65
CA LEU A 147 22.10 -5.26 -12.52
C LEU A 147 22.84 -6.07 -13.59
N ALA A 148 23.23 -7.31 -13.29
CA ALA A 148 23.81 -8.21 -14.28
C ALA A 148 22.81 -8.56 -15.39
N ASP A 149 21.53 -8.81 -15.02
CA ASP A 149 20.46 -9.07 -16.00
C ASP A 149 20.21 -7.86 -16.90
N VAL A 150 20.12 -6.65 -16.31
CA VAL A 150 19.95 -5.41 -17.07
C VAL A 150 21.14 -5.18 -18.01
N LEU A 151 22.36 -5.40 -17.54
CA LEU A 151 23.57 -5.28 -18.34
C LEU A 151 23.56 -6.26 -19.52
N HIS A 152 23.13 -7.49 -19.30
CA HIS A 152 23.01 -8.53 -20.34
C HIS A 152 21.98 -8.16 -21.40
N ASP A 153 20.83 -7.61 -21.02
CA ASP A 153 19.82 -7.19 -21.98
C ASP A 153 20.29 -5.98 -22.82
N ILE A 154 20.99 -5.03 -22.20
CA ILE A 154 21.68 -3.94 -22.92
C ILE A 154 22.74 -4.49 -23.88
N GLN A 155 23.50 -5.52 -23.49
CA GLN A 155 24.50 -6.16 -24.35
C GLN A 155 23.87 -6.77 -25.60
N LYS A 156 22.71 -7.44 -25.46
CA LYS A 156 21.99 -8.01 -26.61
C LYS A 156 21.55 -6.93 -27.58
N GLU A 157 20.95 -5.85 -27.09
CA GLU A 157 20.54 -4.71 -27.92
C GLU A 157 21.75 -4.07 -28.61
N TYR A 158 22.88 -3.96 -27.89
CA TYR A 158 24.11 -3.45 -28.49
C TYR A 158 24.64 -4.35 -29.62
N ALA A 159 24.56 -5.67 -29.49
CA ALA A 159 24.96 -6.59 -30.56
C ALA A 159 24.09 -6.45 -31.82
N VAL A 160 22.78 -6.23 -31.64
CA VAL A 160 21.84 -5.92 -32.73
C VAL A 160 22.23 -4.60 -33.39
N PHE A 161 22.51 -3.57 -32.58
CA PHE A 161 22.97 -2.26 -33.05
C PHE A 161 24.25 -2.36 -33.88
N LEU A 162 25.29 -3.06 -33.40
CA LEU A 162 26.55 -3.27 -34.14
C LEU A 162 26.31 -3.96 -35.49
N THR A 163 25.44 -4.96 -35.52
CA THR A 163 25.09 -5.66 -36.77
C THR A 163 24.40 -4.73 -37.77
N ALA A 164 23.59 -3.79 -37.28
CA ALA A 164 22.92 -2.80 -38.10
C ALA A 164 23.87 -1.71 -38.63
N THR A 165 24.83 -1.24 -37.81
CA THR A 165 25.78 -0.20 -38.22
C THR A 165 26.75 -0.67 -39.30
N HIS A 166 27.12 -1.96 -39.33
CA HIS A 166 27.91 -2.51 -40.45
C HIS A 166 27.20 -2.43 -41.82
N LYS A 167 25.88 -2.23 -41.84
CA LYS A 167 25.09 -2.08 -43.07
C LYS A 167 24.91 -0.62 -43.48
N THR A 168 25.33 0.35 -42.65
CA THR A 168 25.15 1.77 -42.93
C THR A 168 26.37 2.35 -43.67
N THR A 169 26.12 3.37 -44.48
CA THR A 169 27.10 3.99 -45.38
C THR A 169 28.17 4.82 -44.66
N CYS A 170 27.99 5.09 -43.36
CA CYS A 170 28.84 5.99 -42.58
C CYS A 170 30.24 5.44 -42.30
N GLY A 171 30.48 4.13 -42.50
CA GLY A 171 31.82 3.52 -42.37
C GLY A 171 32.44 3.64 -40.97
N GLU A 172 31.61 3.90 -39.95
CA GLU A 172 32.05 4.07 -38.57
C GLU A 172 32.31 2.73 -37.89
N GLY A 173 33.42 2.66 -37.15
CA GLY A 173 33.71 1.54 -36.26
C GLY A 173 33.25 1.86 -34.86
N TYR A 174 32.24 1.14 -34.38
CA TYR A 174 31.82 1.16 -32.99
C TYR A 174 32.66 0.17 -32.16
N PRO A 175 32.93 0.46 -30.88
CA PRO A 175 33.76 -0.41 -30.05
C PRO A 175 33.09 -1.77 -29.82
N SER A 176 33.87 -2.81 -29.54
CA SER A 176 33.30 -4.06 -29.05
C SER A 176 32.70 -3.87 -27.66
N TRP A 177 31.80 -4.77 -27.27
CA TRP A 177 31.19 -4.75 -25.94
C TRP A 177 32.24 -4.72 -24.82
N ASP A 178 33.30 -5.51 -24.95
CA ASP A 178 34.35 -5.62 -23.92
C ASP A 178 34.99 -4.27 -23.58
N ILE A 179 35.08 -3.36 -24.55
CA ILE A 179 35.64 -2.02 -24.38
C ILE A 179 34.71 -1.11 -23.59
N ILE A 180 33.40 -1.20 -23.81
CA ILE A 180 32.41 -0.28 -23.22
C ILE A 180 31.70 -0.83 -21.97
N SER A 181 31.73 -2.15 -21.78
CA SER A 181 30.96 -2.86 -20.75
C SER A 181 31.17 -2.29 -19.34
N GLN A 182 32.41 -1.94 -19.01
CA GLN A 182 32.74 -1.33 -17.72
C GLN A 182 32.12 0.06 -17.56
N GLY A 183 32.16 0.90 -18.60
CA GLY A 183 31.53 2.22 -18.60
C GLY A 183 30.02 2.13 -18.42
N ILE A 184 29.37 1.21 -19.14
CA ILE A 184 27.94 0.94 -19.00
C ILE A 184 27.60 0.42 -17.59
N SER A 185 28.39 -0.51 -17.07
CA SER A 185 28.22 -1.02 -15.70
C SER A 185 28.25 0.11 -14.67
N ILE A 186 29.21 1.03 -14.75
CA ILE A 186 29.30 2.20 -13.85
C ILE A 186 28.04 3.09 -13.95
N ILE A 187 27.51 3.30 -15.15
CA ILE A 187 26.26 4.05 -15.37
C ILE A 187 25.09 3.33 -14.69
N LEU A 188 24.97 2.02 -14.84
CA LEU A 188 23.92 1.21 -14.23
C LEU A 188 23.97 1.25 -12.71
N TYR A 189 25.17 1.09 -12.12
CA TYR A 189 25.34 1.22 -10.67
C TYR A 189 24.97 2.63 -10.17
N THR A 190 25.37 3.67 -10.92
CA THR A 190 25.03 5.05 -10.59
C THR A 190 23.51 5.29 -10.64
N TRP A 191 22.85 4.79 -11.68
CA TRP A 191 21.40 4.83 -11.82
C TRP A 191 20.69 4.11 -10.67
N ALA A 192 21.13 2.89 -10.35
CA ALA A 192 20.53 2.08 -9.29
C ALA A 192 20.68 2.73 -7.91
N ASN A 193 21.87 3.27 -7.60
CA ASN A 193 22.11 3.97 -6.35
C ASN A 193 21.24 5.23 -6.23
N LYS A 194 21.22 6.10 -7.25
CA LYS A 194 20.36 7.28 -7.26
C LYS A 194 18.87 6.90 -7.13
N THR A 195 18.45 5.83 -7.79
CA THR A 195 17.07 5.32 -7.74
C THR A 195 16.72 4.83 -6.34
N ARG A 196 17.63 4.08 -5.71
CA ARG A 196 17.51 3.62 -4.33
C ARG A 196 17.41 4.79 -3.36
N ASP A 197 18.24 5.81 -3.50
CA ASP A 197 18.23 7.00 -2.64
C ASP A 197 16.89 7.75 -2.72
N VAL A 198 16.34 7.88 -3.93
CA VAL A 198 15.00 8.46 -4.14
C VAL A 198 13.93 7.62 -3.44
N ILE A 199 13.96 6.29 -3.62
CA ILE A 199 13.02 5.38 -2.97
C ILE A 199 13.11 5.52 -1.45
N CYS A 200 14.31 5.49 -0.86
CA CYS A 200 14.51 5.63 0.58
C CYS A 200 14.00 6.99 1.08
N THR A 201 14.35 8.07 0.39
CA THR A 201 13.91 9.44 0.76
C THR A 201 12.39 9.55 0.80
N ARG A 202 11.71 9.10 -0.26
CA ARG A 202 10.24 9.15 -0.35
C ARG A 202 9.55 8.16 0.60
N THR A 203 10.18 7.02 0.88
CA THR A 203 9.67 6.07 1.89
C THR A 203 9.72 6.68 3.29
N ARG A 204 10.78 7.44 3.63
CA ARG A 204 10.83 8.21 4.88
C ARG A 204 9.76 9.32 4.93
N GLU A 205 9.51 10.01 3.81
CA GLU A 205 8.41 10.98 3.68
C GLU A 205 7.04 10.33 3.97
N LYS A 206 6.81 9.12 3.46
CA LYS A 206 5.60 8.33 3.77
C LYS A 206 5.50 7.98 5.25
N ILE A 207 6.57 7.49 5.86
CA ILE A 207 6.59 7.17 7.29
C ILE A 207 6.26 8.41 8.11
N PHE A 208 6.83 9.56 7.76
CA PHE A 208 6.52 10.83 8.42
C PHE A 208 5.04 11.21 8.28
N LEU A 209 4.48 11.09 7.07
CA LEU A 209 3.06 11.34 6.80
C LEU A 209 2.14 10.46 7.67
N TYR A 210 2.44 9.16 7.75
CA TYR A 210 1.69 8.21 8.58
C TYR A 210 1.79 8.58 10.07
N LYS A 211 3.00 8.86 10.56
CA LYS A 211 3.23 9.26 11.96
C LYS A 211 2.46 10.55 12.32
N ALA A 212 2.48 11.56 11.44
CA ALA A 212 1.76 12.81 11.63
C ALA A 212 0.23 12.64 11.61
N SER A 213 -0.27 11.62 10.93
CA SER A 213 -1.72 11.34 10.84
C SER A 213 -2.24 10.42 11.94
N ARG A 214 -1.36 9.85 12.77
CA ARG A 214 -1.69 8.81 13.75
C ARG A 214 -2.75 9.23 14.76
N ASP A 215 -2.62 10.43 15.31
CA ASP A 215 -3.48 10.93 16.38
C ASP A 215 -4.82 11.46 15.85
N ARG A 216 -4.99 11.52 14.52
CA ARG A 216 -6.27 11.88 13.88
C ARG A 216 -7.28 10.74 13.94
N PHE A 217 -6.82 9.49 14.05
CA PHE A 217 -7.69 8.32 14.11
C PHE A 217 -8.24 8.12 15.53
N ILE A 218 -9.56 7.99 15.62
CA ILE A 218 -10.30 7.79 16.87
C ILE A 218 -10.23 6.31 17.27
N LEU A 219 -10.48 5.40 16.33
CA LEU A 219 -10.57 3.97 16.58
C LEU A 219 -9.19 3.30 16.51
N PRO A 220 -8.82 2.47 17.52
CA PRO A 220 -7.55 1.76 17.52
C PRO A 220 -7.35 0.84 16.32
N GLU A 221 -8.42 0.20 15.84
CA GLU A 221 -8.36 -0.69 14.68
C GLU A 221 -7.94 0.06 13.41
N PHE A 222 -8.49 1.25 13.17
CA PHE A 222 -8.15 2.07 12.01
C PHE A 222 -6.75 2.63 12.11
N ARG A 223 -6.32 3.04 13.32
CA ARG A 223 -4.94 3.46 13.57
C ARG A 223 -3.95 2.34 13.24
N LYS A 224 -4.23 1.12 13.70
CA LYS A 224 -3.36 -0.02 13.42
C LYS A 224 -3.25 -0.28 11.92
N THR A 225 -4.37 -0.46 11.23
CA THR A 225 -4.36 -0.88 9.82
C THR A 225 -3.94 0.23 8.86
N SER A 226 -4.23 1.49 9.19
CA SER A 226 -4.01 2.62 8.27
C SER A 226 -2.72 3.39 8.52
N VAL A 227 -2.09 3.20 9.70
CA VAL A 227 -0.89 3.92 10.12
C VAL A 227 0.20 2.96 10.57
N ASP A 228 -0.04 2.17 11.63
CA ASP A 228 1.03 1.39 12.26
C ASP A 228 1.54 0.26 11.32
N ASP A 229 0.64 -0.50 10.69
CA ASP A 229 1.02 -1.58 9.75
C ASP A 229 1.74 -1.03 8.49
N PRO A 230 1.28 0.07 7.83
CA PRO A 230 2.03 0.73 6.77
C PRO A 230 3.41 1.25 7.20
N ILE A 231 3.55 1.79 8.42
CA ILE A 231 4.85 2.23 8.94
C ILE A 231 5.81 1.04 9.01
N LEU A 232 5.40 -0.05 9.66
CA LEU A 232 6.21 -1.27 9.80
C LEU A 232 6.64 -1.81 8.43
N LYS A 233 5.72 -1.84 7.47
CA LYS A 233 6.02 -2.27 6.09
C LYS A 233 7.08 -1.37 5.43
N ASN A 234 6.96 -0.05 5.56
CA ASN A 234 7.90 0.90 4.96
C ASN A 234 9.26 0.89 5.67
N GLU A 235 9.30 0.71 6.99
CA GLU A 235 10.54 0.51 7.74
C GLU A 235 11.26 -0.77 7.29
N GLY A 236 10.51 -1.85 7.04
CA GLY A 236 11.05 -3.08 6.43
C GLY A 236 11.68 -2.85 5.05
N TYR A 237 11.05 -2.03 4.19
CA TYR A 237 11.65 -1.66 2.90
C TYR A 237 12.96 -0.88 3.08
N LEU A 238 13.00 0.11 3.98
CA LEU A 238 14.23 0.87 4.23
C LEU A 238 15.38 -0.03 4.68
N LEU A 239 15.12 -0.95 5.60
CA LEU A 239 16.13 -1.92 6.06
C LEU A 239 16.66 -2.76 4.90
N SER A 240 15.80 -3.22 4.00
CA SER A 240 16.23 -4.03 2.84
C SER A 240 17.06 -3.26 1.80
N LEU A 241 16.85 -1.94 1.71
CA LEU A 241 17.53 -1.07 0.76
C LEU A 241 18.84 -0.51 1.33
N GLU A 242 18.87 -0.18 2.62
CA GLU A 242 20.00 0.44 3.31
C GLU A 242 20.96 -0.57 3.95
N GLY A 243 20.48 -1.78 4.28
CA GLY A 243 21.21 -2.79 5.06
C GLY A 243 22.31 -3.56 4.32
N GLY A 244 22.74 -3.09 3.16
CA GLY A 244 23.76 -3.76 2.34
C GLY A 244 25.15 -3.12 2.42
N PRO A 245 26.26 -3.88 2.47
CA PRO A 245 27.60 -3.33 2.29
C PRO A 245 27.69 -2.45 1.04
N VAL A 246 28.27 -1.27 1.26
CA VAL A 246 28.81 -0.38 0.24
C VAL A 246 29.98 -1.04 -0.46
#